data_AF-A0A3T0G1E9-F1
#
_entry.id   AF-A0A3T0G1E9-F1
#
_cell.length_a   1.000
_cell.length_b   1.000
_cell.length_c   1.000
_cell.angle_alpha   90.00
_cell.angle_beta   90.00
_cell.angle_gamma   90.00
#
_symmetry.space_group_name_H-M   'P 1'
#
loop_
_entity.id
_entity.type
_entity.pdbx_description
1 polymer ?
#
loop_
_entity_poly.entity_id
_entity_poly.type
_entity_poly.pdbx_seq_one_letter_code
_entity_poly.pdbx_strand_id
1 'polypeptide(L)'
;MRVDASSGRIDQTILKHPAQVSVLLNASVSWCSVTINRDVLRRLLMQAQDVEKEIATVDRMLRLGASTEMVSRFYGLTHQEVALRREILGMPKRKGRHPVLDESQDTELWRRWKVLAAQQNPSTNDEASLLRIAMDLSESMALPLSVVWSTIKSWIDQGLV
;
A
#
# COMPACT_ATOMS: atom_id res chain seq x y z
N MET A 1 39.45 -3.18 -22.92
CA MET A 1 40.05 -4.33 -23.62
C MET A 1 38.96 -4.95 -24.48
N ARG A 2 39.28 -5.15 -25.76
CA ARG A 2 38.38 -5.30 -26.91
C ARG A 2 37.80 -6.72 -27.03
N VAL A 3 36.99 -6.91 -28.09
CA VAL A 3 36.52 -8.16 -28.74
C VAL A 3 35.06 -8.50 -28.39
N ASP A 4 34.08 -8.64 -29.29
CA ASP A 4 33.97 -8.37 -30.73
C ASP A 4 32.49 -8.16 -31.07
N ALA A 5 32.17 -7.07 -31.77
CA ALA A 5 30.89 -6.90 -32.44
C ALA A 5 31.03 -7.46 -33.86
N SER A 6 30.99 -8.79 -33.98
CA SER A 6 30.79 -9.47 -35.26
C SER A 6 29.65 -10.45 -35.10
N SER A 7 28.42 -9.95 -35.19
CA SER A 7 27.29 -10.83 -35.45
C SER A 7 26.36 -10.12 -36.42
N GLY A 8 26.28 -10.68 -37.62
CA GLY A 8 25.31 -10.27 -38.63
C GLY A 8 23.93 -10.17 -38.00
N ARG A 9 23.17 -9.18 -38.45
CA ARG A 9 21.80 -8.93 -38.03
C ARG A 9 20.95 -10.12 -38.48
N ILE A 10 20.94 -11.21 -37.71
CA ILE A 10 20.02 -12.32 -37.94
C ILE A 10 18.63 -11.73 -37.75
N ASP A 11 17.82 -11.83 -38.79
CA ASP A 11 16.49 -11.29 -38.77
C ASP A 11 15.66 -12.05 -37.72
N GLN A 12 15.24 -11.35 -36.66
CA GLN A 12 14.49 -11.93 -35.54
C GLN A 12 13.13 -12.50 -36.00
N THR A 13 12.72 -12.19 -37.22
CA THR A 13 11.56 -12.76 -37.90
C THR A 13 11.67 -14.27 -38.12
N ILE A 14 12.89 -14.82 -38.21
CA ILE A 14 13.16 -16.27 -38.34
C ILE A 14 12.62 -17.04 -37.12
N LEU A 15 12.70 -16.47 -35.92
CA LEU A 15 12.16 -17.10 -34.71
C LEU A 15 10.62 -17.16 -34.67
N LYS A 16 9.92 -16.55 -35.64
CA LYS A 16 8.46 -16.59 -35.73
C LYS A 16 7.94 -17.85 -36.44
N HIS A 17 8.81 -18.62 -37.09
CA HIS A 17 8.41 -19.84 -37.79
C HIS A 17 8.54 -21.08 -36.89
N PRO A 18 7.46 -21.86 -36.67
CA PRO A 18 7.45 -23.00 -35.75
C PRO A 18 8.52 -24.06 -36.02
N ALA A 19 8.83 -24.31 -37.30
CA ALA A 19 9.86 -25.26 -37.70
C ALA A 19 11.27 -24.85 -37.24
N GLN A 20 11.56 -23.54 -37.23
CA GLN A 20 12.86 -23.01 -36.81
C GLN A 20 12.99 -22.98 -35.28
N VAL A 21 11.88 -22.74 -34.58
CA VAL A 21 11.82 -22.91 -33.11
C VAL A 21 12.05 -24.38 -32.72
N SER A 22 11.50 -25.34 -33.47
CA SER A 22 11.73 -26.78 -33.20
C SER A 22 13.20 -27.18 -33.31
N VAL A 23 13.94 -26.65 -34.30
CA VAL A 23 15.39 -26.89 -34.43
C VAL A 23 16.16 -26.34 -33.22
N LEU A 24 15.81 -25.14 -32.76
CA LEU A 24 16.45 -24.51 -31.61
C LEU A 24 16.09 -25.21 -30.27
N LEU A 25 14.86 -25.71 -30.13
CA LEU A 25 14.45 -26.49 -28.96
C LEU A 25 15.19 -27.84 -28.86
N ASN A 26 15.53 -28.44 -29.99
CA ASN A 26 16.22 -29.73 -30.06
C ASN A 26 17.75 -29.59 -30.16
N ALA A 27 18.29 -28.37 -30.10
CA ALA A 27 19.72 -28.15 -30.18
C ALA A 27 20.43 -28.65 -28.91
N SER A 28 21.49 -29.45 -29.09
CA SER A 28 22.29 -30.01 -27.99
C SER A 28 23.32 -29.03 -27.41
N VAL A 29 23.31 -27.77 -27.86
CA VAL A 29 24.28 -26.73 -27.49
C VAL A 29 23.56 -25.48 -27.01
N SER A 30 24.16 -24.75 -26.09
CA SER A 30 23.65 -23.44 -25.64
C SER A 30 23.75 -22.44 -26.78
N TRP A 31 22.61 -22.09 -27.38
CA TRP A 31 22.54 -21.21 -28.55
C TRP A 31 22.07 -19.78 -28.23
N CYS A 32 21.64 -19.51 -26.99
CA CYS A 32 21.33 -18.17 -26.54
C CYS A 32 21.86 -17.88 -25.13
N SER A 33 22.16 -16.61 -24.88
CA SER A 33 22.44 -16.07 -23.55
C SER A 33 21.46 -14.93 -23.31
N VAL A 34 20.70 -15.01 -22.22
CA VAL A 34 19.73 -13.98 -21.84
C VAL A 34 20.32 -13.14 -20.72
N THR A 35 20.55 -11.87 -20.99
CA THR A 35 20.96 -10.90 -19.97
C THR A 35 19.75 -10.12 -19.50
N ILE A 36 19.45 -10.21 -18.20
CA ILE A 36 18.38 -9.44 -17.57
C ILE A 36 18.97 -8.17 -16.97
N ASN A 37 18.34 -7.02 -17.22
CA ASN A 37 18.65 -5.80 -16.49
C ASN A 37 18.19 -5.95 -15.04
N ARG A 38 19.14 -6.26 -14.16
CA ARG A 38 18.88 -6.54 -12.74
C ARG A 38 18.29 -5.33 -12.01
N ASP A 39 18.68 -4.11 -12.38
CA ASP A 39 18.19 -2.88 -11.76
C ASP A 39 16.73 -2.59 -12.13
N VAL A 40 16.34 -2.87 -13.37
CA VAL A 40 14.95 -2.77 -13.81
C VAL A 40 14.10 -3.86 -13.17
N LEU A 41 14.56 -5.12 -13.18
CA LEU A 41 13.86 -6.23 -12.53
C LEU A 41 13.62 -5.94 -11.03
N ARG A 42 14.66 -5.46 -10.32
CA ARG A 42 14.56 -5.11 -8.91
C ARG A 42 13.53 -4.01 -8.67
N ARG A 43 13.53 -2.95 -9.49
CA ARG A 43 12.54 -1.86 -9.39
C ARG A 43 11.11 -2.35 -9.62
N LEU A 44 10.88 -3.19 -10.63
CA LEU A 44 9.56 -3.76 -10.90
C LEU A 44 9.06 -4.65 -9.75
N LEU A 45 9.94 -5.47 -9.17
CA LEU A 45 9.60 -6.31 -8.03
C LEU A 45 9.30 -5.48 -6.78
N MET A 46 10.08 -4.41 -6.52
CA MET A 46 9.81 -3.49 -5.41
C MET A 46 8.46 -2.78 -5.59
N GLN A 47 8.17 -2.29 -6.80
CA GLN A 47 6.90 -1.67 -7.13
C GLN A 47 5.71 -2.63 -6.93
N ALA A 48 5.85 -3.90 -7.32
CA ALA A 48 4.80 -4.90 -7.08
C ALA A 48 4.56 -5.16 -5.59
N GLN A 49 5.63 -5.24 -4.78
CA GLN A 49 5.51 -5.36 -3.32
C GLN A 49 4.86 -4.14 -2.68
N ASP A 50 5.10 -2.95 -3.22
CA ASP A 50 4.53 -1.73 -2.68
C ASP A 50 3.01 -1.66 -2.94
N VAL A 51 2.54 -2.14 -4.10
CA VAL A 51 1.10 -2.27 -4.39
C VAL A 51 0.42 -3.25 -3.43
N GLU A 52 1.03 -4.41 -3.15
CA GLU A 52 0.44 -5.38 -2.21
C GLU A 52 0.36 -4.83 -0.78
N LYS A 53 1.40 -4.11 -0.33
CA LYS A 53 1.38 -3.41 0.96
C LYS A 53 0.33 -2.31 1.01
N GLU A 54 0.15 -1.57 -0.08
CA GLU A 54 -0.86 -0.53 -0.18
C GLU A 54 -2.27 -1.13 -0.01
N ILE A 55 -2.56 -2.19 -0.76
CA ILE A 55 -3.82 -2.94 -0.66
C ILE A 55 -4.03 -3.45 0.77
N ALA A 56 -3.01 -4.07 1.38
CA ALA A 56 -3.11 -4.56 2.75
C ALA A 56 -3.37 -3.43 3.76
N THR A 57 -2.80 -2.25 3.53
CA THR A 57 -3.02 -1.09 4.41
C THR A 57 -4.42 -0.52 4.24
N VAL A 58 -4.92 -0.41 3.01
CA VAL A 58 -6.31 -0.02 2.73
C VAL A 58 -7.29 -1.00 3.40
N ASP A 59 -7.03 -2.30 3.30
CA ASP A 59 -7.85 -3.32 3.96
C ASP A 59 -7.84 -3.17 5.47
N ARG A 60 -6.67 -2.90 6.06
CA ARG A 60 -6.53 -2.63 7.49
C ARG A 60 -7.35 -1.40 7.89
N MET A 61 -7.23 -0.29 7.15
CA MET A 61 -8.02 0.93 7.39
C MET A 61 -9.53 0.63 7.37
N LEU A 62 -10.00 -0.09 6.35
CA LEU A 62 -11.41 -0.42 6.21
C LEU A 62 -11.90 -1.25 7.39
N ARG A 63 -11.16 -2.30 7.78
CA ARG A 63 -11.47 -3.17 8.92
C ARG A 63 -11.50 -2.41 10.24
N LEU A 64 -10.61 -1.45 10.42
CA LEU A 64 -10.58 -0.57 11.59
C LEU A 64 -11.68 0.50 11.59
N GLY A 65 -12.52 0.57 10.55
CA GLY A 65 -13.63 1.52 10.51
C GLY A 65 -13.25 2.89 9.95
N ALA A 66 -12.28 2.98 9.05
CA ALA A 66 -12.05 4.18 8.25
C ALA A 66 -13.32 4.57 7.48
N SER A 67 -13.53 5.88 7.33
CA SER A 67 -14.54 6.41 6.42
C SER A 67 -14.06 6.29 4.97
N THR A 68 -15.01 6.31 4.03
CA THR A 68 -14.66 6.36 2.60
C THR A 68 -13.80 7.56 2.28
N GLU A 69 -14.11 8.73 2.86
CA GLU A 69 -13.33 9.96 2.70
C GLU A 69 -11.88 9.81 3.15
N MET A 70 -11.62 9.12 4.26
CA MET A 70 -10.25 8.86 4.71
C MET A 70 -9.48 7.99 3.70
N VAL A 71 -10.09 6.90 3.24
CA VAL A 71 -9.42 6.01 2.27
C VAL A 71 -9.17 6.73 0.95
N SER A 72 -10.13 7.53 0.49
CA SER A 72 -9.97 8.38 -0.70
C SER A 72 -8.86 9.41 -0.54
N ARG A 73 -8.75 10.06 0.63
CA ARG A 73 -7.70 11.06 0.91
C ARG A 73 -6.31 10.45 0.92
N PHE A 74 -6.13 9.30 1.58
CA PHE A 74 -4.81 8.70 1.78
C PHE A 74 -4.32 7.86 0.60
N TYR A 75 -5.24 7.24 -0.14
CA TYR A 75 -4.90 6.28 -1.20
C TYR A 75 -5.53 6.58 -2.55
N GLY A 76 -6.29 7.68 -2.68
CA GLY A 76 -6.83 8.12 -3.98
C GLY A 76 -7.98 7.27 -4.52
N LEU A 77 -8.48 6.28 -3.78
CA LEU A 77 -9.60 5.45 -4.22
C LEU A 77 -10.88 6.29 -4.34
N THR A 78 -11.64 6.07 -5.40
CA THR A 78 -12.99 6.60 -5.57
C THR A 78 -13.97 5.96 -4.59
N HIS A 79 -15.13 6.59 -4.37
CA HIS A 79 -16.20 6.01 -3.55
C HIS A 79 -16.65 4.62 -4.04
N GLN A 80 -16.66 4.40 -5.37
CA GLN A 80 -17.04 3.12 -5.96
C GLN A 80 -16.00 2.05 -5.68
N GLU A 81 -14.71 2.35 -5.82
CA GLU A 81 -13.61 1.41 -5.51
C GLU A 81 -13.59 1.04 -4.02
N VAL A 82 -13.82 2.01 -3.13
CA VAL A 82 -13.96 1.74 -1.69
C VAL A 82 -15.17 0.84 -1.41
N ALA A 83 -16.32 1.10 -2.03
CA ALA A 83 -17.51 0.28 -1.86
C ALA A 83 -17.28 -1.16 -2.33
N LEU A 84 -16.68 -1.34 -3.52
CA LEU A 84 -16.30 -2.64 -4.07
C LEU A 84 -15.32 -3.37 -3.14
N ARG A 85 -14.29 -2.66 -2.61
CA ARG A 85 -13.32 -3.27 -1.69
C ARG A 85 -13.97 -3.74 -0.40
N ARG A 86 -14.90 -2.96 0.17
CA ARG A 86 -15.67 -3.37 1.36
C ARG A 86 -16.53 -4.62 1.10
N GLU A 87 -17.09 -4.74 -0.09
CA GLU A 87 -17.83 -5.94 -0.52
C GLU A 87 -16.91 -7.16 -0.63
N ILE A 88 -15.75 -7.02 -1.28
CA ILE A 88 -14.72 -8.08 -1.37
C ILE A 88 -14.28 -8.55 0.03
N LEU A 89 -14.16 -7.63 0.99
CA LEU A 89 -13.80 -7.94 2.38
C LEU A 89 -14.95 -8.53 3.20
N GLY A 90 -16.15 -8.68 2.62
CA GLY A 90 -17.32 -9.21 3.31
C GLY A 90 -17.84 -8.29 4.43
N MET A 91 -17.57 -6.99 4.35
CA MET A 91 -17.94 -6.06 5.41
C MET A 91 -19.46 -5.81 5.41
N PRO A 92 -20.10 -5.72 6.59
CA PRO A 92 -21.52 -5.40 6.66
C PRO A 92 -21.79 -3.99 6.12
N LYS A 93 -22.92 -3.82 5.41
CA LYS A 93 -23.43 -2.51 5.01
C LYS A 93 -23.77 -1.72 6.27
N ARG A 94 -22.88 -0.81 6.65
CA ARG A 94 -23.01 -0.04 7.87
C ARG A 94 -24.06 1.06 7.70
N LYS A 95 -24.95 1.19 8.68
CA LYS A 95 -25.96 2.25 8.75
C LYS A 95 -25.56 3.27 9.83
N GLY A 96 -25.47 4.54 9.45
CA GLY A 96 -25.22 5.65 10.37
C GLY A 96 -23.74 5.96 10.65
N ARG A 97 -23.50 7.10 11.31
CA ARG A 97 -22.17 7.56 11.73
C ARG A 97 -21.68 6.74 12.93
N HIS A 98 -20.37 6.69 13.14
CA HIS A 98 -19.83 6.15 14.39
C HIS A 98 -20.28 7.03 15.57
N PRO A 99 -20.59 6.43 16.74
CA PRO A 99 -20.81 7.20 17.94
C PRO A 99 -19.55 8.00 18.27
N VAL A 100 -19.75 9.17 18.88
CA VAL A 100 -18.65 9.97 19.44
C VAL A 100 -18.07 9.24 20.65
N LEU A 101 -16.80 9.48 20.97
CA LEU A 101 -16.16 8.94 22.15
C LEU A 101 -16.89 9.39 23.42
N ASP A 102 -17.01 8.48 24.39
CA ASP A 102 -17.34 8.87 25.75
C ASP A 102 -16.12 9.49 26.46
N GLU A 103 -16.34 10.12 27.62
CA GLU A 103 -15.30 10.82 28.36
C GLU A 103 -14.14 9.92 28.79
N SER A 104 -14.43 8.64 29.11
CA SER A 104 -13.42 7.67 29.50
C SER A 104 -12.54 7.26 28.31
N GLN A 105 -13.16 7.06 27.15
CA GLN A 105 -12.50 6.74 25.89
C GLN A 105 -11.64 7.90 25.41
N ASP A 106 -12.14 9.13 25.49
CA ASP A 106 -11.40 10.34 25.09
C ASP A 106 -10.15 10.54 25.95
N THR A 107 -10.31 10.45 27.28
CA THR A 107 -9.20 10.57 28.24
C THR A 107 -8.14 9.49 28.04
N GLU A 108 -8.55 8.24 27.83
CA GLU A 108 -7.64 7.14 27.59
C GLU A 108 -6.93 7.27 26.24
N LEU A 109 -7.64 7.72 25.20
CA LEU A 109 -7.05 7.96 23.88
C LEU A 109 -6.00 9.05 23.96
N TRP A 110 -6.29 10.15 24.66
CA TRP A 110 -5.35 11.26 24.88
C TRP A 110 -4.09 10.77 25.60
N ARG A 111 -4.24 9.97 26.65
CA ARG A 111 -3.12 9.41 27.42
C ARG A 111 -2.19 8.57 26.54
N ARG A 112 -2.74 7.65 25.74
CA ARG A 112 -1.95 6.80 24.84
C ARG A 112 -1.32 7.58 23.70
N TRP A 113 -2.08 8.50 23.12
CA TRP A 113 -1.63 9.40 22.05
C TRP A 113 -0.39 10.18 22.49
N LYS A 114 -0.42 10.83 23.66
CA LYS A 114 0.74 11.61 24.15
C LYS A 114 2.01 10.78 24.29
N VAL A 115 1.91 9.54 24.74
CA VAL A 115 3.07 8.64 24.87
C VAL A 115 3.65 8.32 23.48
N LEU A 116 2.81 7.97 22.52
CA LEU A 116 3.25 7.64 21.16
C LEU A 116 3.79 8.86 20.42
N ALA A 117 3.14 10.02 20.57
CA ALA A 117 3.58 11.28 19.99
C ALA A 117 4.95 11.70 20.53
N ALA A 118 5.20 11.55 21.84
CA ALA A 118 6.51 11.84 22.42
C ALA A 118 7.62 10.88 21.95
N GLN A 119 7.29 9.62 21.69
CA GLN A 119 8.26 8.61 21.25
C GLN A 119 8.61 8.70 19.75
N GLN A 120 7.60 8.91 18.91
CA GLN A 120 7.76 8.89 17.46
C GLN A 120 8.00 10.29 16.88
N ASN A 121 7.79 11.34 17.69
CA ASN A 121 7.86 12.74 17.33
C ASN A 121 7.30 13.02 15.92
N PRO A 122 6.05 12.58 15.64
CA PRO A 122 5.49 12.75 14.32
C PRO A 122 5.38 14.25 14.07
N SER A 123 6.11 14.74 13.07
CA SER A 123 5.92 16.12 12.65
C SER A 123 4.46 16.27 12.22
N THR A 124 3.78 17.34 12.64
CA THR A 124 2.38 17.61 12.28
C THR A 124 2.13 17.56 10.76
N ASN A 125 3.20 17.73 9.97
CA ASN A 125 3.19 17.68 8.51
C ASN A 125 3.30 16.27 7.90
N ASP A 126 3.55 15.24 8.71
CA ASP A 126 3.65 13.84 8.25
C ASP A 126 2.34 13.09 8.56
N GLU A 127 1.34 13.29 7.72
CA GLU A 127 0.03 12.65 7.87
C GLU A 127 0.09 11.12 7.75
N ALA A 128 1.08 10.56 7.05
CA ALA A 128 1.22 9.11 6.90
C ALA A 128 1.67 8.46 8.22
N SER A 129 2.63 9.06 8.92
CA SER A 129 3.01 8.63 10.26
C SER A 129 1.87 8.79 11.26
N LEU A 130 1.14 9.92 11.21
CA LEU A 130 -0.06 10.12 12.03
C LEU A 130 -1.12 9.04 11.78
N LEU A 131 -1.37 8.69 10.50
CA LEU A 131 -2.34 7.65 10.15
C LEU A 131 -1.92 6.29 10.75
N ARG A 132 -0.63 5.93 10.67
CA ARG A 132 -0.14 4.68 11.26
C ARG A 132 -0.37 4.64 12.77
N ILE A 133 -0.07 5.72 13.49
CA ILE A 133 -0.32 5.82 14.92
C ILE A 133 -1.83 5.73 15.22
N ALA A 134 -2.68 6.42 14.44
CA ALA A 134 -4.13 6.34 14.60
C ALA A 134 -4.68 4.94 14.36
N MET A 135 -4.15 4.20 13.38
CA MET A 135 -4.48 2.79 13.15
C MET A 135 -4.11 1.91 14.35
N ASP A 136 -2.91 2.09 14.90
CA ASP A 136 -2.44 1.32 16.06
C ASP A 136 -3.29 1.62 17.31
N LEU A 137 -3.66 2.88 17.53
CA LEU A 137 -4.56 3.30 18.61
C LEU A 137 -5.97 2.73 18.43
N SER A 138 -6.54 2.86 17.23
CA SER A 138 -7.85 2.30 16.86
C SER A 138 -7.92 0.80 17.13
N GLU A 139 -6.89 0.06 16.72
CA GLU A 139 -6.80 -1.38 16.98
C GLU A 139 -6.69 -1.69 18.47
N SER A 140 -5.82 -0.99 19.21
CA SER A 140 -5.57 -1.24 20.63
C SER A 140 -6.74 -0.89 21.56
N MET A 141 -7.65 -0.02 21.11
CA MET A 141 -8.81 0.45 21.87
C MET A 141 -10.12 -0.10 21.31
N ALA A 142 -10.07 -0.88 20.22
CA ALA A 142 -11.23 -1.32 19.46
C ALA A 142 -12.19 -0.17 19.10
N LEU A 143 -11.61 1.01 18.83
CA LEU A 143 -12.35 2.22 18.46
C LEU A 143 -12.32 2.40 16.94
N PRO A 144 -13.36 2.97 16.33
CA PRO A 144 -13.36 3.22 14.91
C PRO A 144 -12.27 4.22 14.49
N LEU A 145 -11.49 3.87 13.48
CA LEU A 145 -10.39 4.68 12.97
C LEU A 145 -10.83 6.07 12.55
N SER A 146 -12.02 6.23 11.97
CA SER A 146 -12.54 7.56 11.62
C SER A 146 -12.74 8.47 12.83
N VAL A 147 -13.14 7.90 13.96
CA VAL A 147 -13.36 8.65 15.21
C VAL A 147 -12.01 9.03 15.81
N VAL A 148 -11.13 8.05 15.99
CA VAL A 148 -9.75 8.24 16.50
C VAL A 148 -9.01 9.31 15.69
N TRP A 149 -9.07 9.20 14.36
CA TRP A 149 -8.45 10.17 13.45
C TRP A 149 -8.99 11.59 13.64
N SER A 150 -10.32 11.75 13.69
CA SER A 150 -10.95 13.07 13.87
C SER A 150 -10.59 13.71 15.22
N THR A 151 -10.52 12.90 16.28
CA THR A 151 -10.14 13.38 17.62
C THR A 151 -8.69 13.82 17.65
N ILE A 152 -7.76 13.02 17.12
CA ILE A 152 -6.33 13.38 17.05
C ILE A 152 -6.12 14.64 16.21
N LYS A 153 -6.77 14.75 15.05
CA LYS A 153 -6.72 15.96 14.21
C LYS A 153 -7.23 17.18 14.97
N SER A 154 -8.32 17.06 15.72
CA SER A 154 -8.85 18.17 16.52
C SER A 154 -7.85 18.66 17.57
N TRP A 155 -7.13 17.76 18.24
CA TRP A 155 -6.09 18.15 19.21
C TRP A 155 -4.91 18.87 18.57
N ILE A 156 -4.49 18.41 17.38
CA ILE A 156 -3.44 19.04 16.59
C ILE A 156 -3.87 20.44 16.13
N ASP A 157 -5.10 20.57 15.62
CA ASP A 157 -5.64 21.86 15.15
C ASP A 157 -5.80 22.87 16.30
N GLN A 158 -6.03 22.38 17.53
CA GLN A 158 -6.07 23.19 18.76
C GLN A 158 -4.67 23.54 19.31
N GLY A 159 -3.58 23.01 18.73
CA GLY A 159 -2.22 23.24 19.21
C GLY A 159 -1.90 22.58 20.55
N LEU A 160 -2.60 21.50 20.90
CA LEU A 160 -2.34 20.74 22.13
C LEU A 160 -1.09 19.83 22.02
N VAL A 161 -0.45 19.79 20.84
CA VAL A 161 0.78 19.08 20.50
C VAL A 161 1.64 19.95 19.60
#